data_AF-A0A1B8SJB1-F1
#
_entry.id   AF-A0A1B8SJB1-F1
#
_cell.length_a   1.000
_cell.length_b   1.000
_cell.length_c   1.000
_cell.angle_alpha   90.00
_cell.angle_beta   90.00
_cell.angle_gamma   90.00
#
_symmetry.space_group_name_H-M   'P 1'
#
loop_
_entity.id
_entity.type
_entity.pdbx_description
1 polymer ?
#
loop_
_entity_poly.entity_id
_entity_poly.type
_entity_poly.pdbx_seq_one_letter_code
_entity_poly.pdbx_strand_id
1 'polypeptide(L)'
;MTKETSETTATDVRQTLSEQAAQLGWQRTQRERVDIYRRGASHVHAMWRDSDTVNGGAHYEDSILLAYTPELAKIQSWLAR
;
A
#
# COMPACT_ATOMS: atom_id res chain seq x y z
N MET A 1 -6.78 -36.65 -3.94
CA MET A 1 -7.22 -35.27 -3.69
C MET A 1 -5.97 -34.48 -3.31
N THR A 2 -5.35 -33.89 -4.32
CA THR A 2 -4.08 -33.16 -4.21
C THR A 2 -4.31 -31.85 -3.47
N LYS A 3 -3.51 -31.59 -2.43
CA LYS A 3 -3.43 -30.30 -1.75
C LYS A 3 -3.00 -29.25 -2.78
N GLU A 4 -3.89 -28.36 -3.15
CA GLU A 4 -3.52 -27.08 -3.76
C GLU A 4 -2.84 -26.26 -2.65
N THR A 5 -1.52 -26.30 -2.64
CA THR A 5 -0.70 -25.30 -1.95
C THR A 5 -1.04 -23.97 -2.62
N SER A 6 -1.82 -23.13 -1.95
CA SER A 6 -2.19 -21.82 -2.47
C SER A 6 -0.93 -21.01 -2.72
N GLU A 7 -0.54 -20.91 -4.00
CA GLU A 7 0.39 -19.92 -4.49
C GLU A 7 -0.21 -18.54 -4.21
N THR A 8 0.29 -17.88 -3.17
CA THR A 8 0.14 -16.44 -2.97
C THR A 8 0.82 -15.78 -4.17
N THR A 9 0.03 -15.50 -5.21
CA THR A 9 0.52 -14.90 -6.46
C THR A 9 0.56 -13.39 -6.35
N ALA A 10 1.28 -12.74 -7.28
CA ALA A 10 1.73 -11.37 -7.12
C ALA A 10 0.66 -10.33 -6.74
N THR A 11 -0.58 -10.57 -7.14
CA THR A 11 -1.74 -9.74 -6.76
C THR A 11 -1.90 -9.62 -5.24
N ASP A 12 -1.46 -10.60 -4.46
CA ASP A 12 -1.75 -10.71 -3.04
C ASP A 12 -1.13 -9.58 -2.22
N VAL A 13 0.12 -9.15 -2.45
CA VAL A 13 0.73 -8.14 -1.56
C VAL A 13 0.05 -6.78 -1.72
N ARG A 14 -0.07 -6.29 -2.96
CA ARG A 14 -0.76 -5.03 -3.26
C ARG A 14 -2.23 -5.07 -2.87
N GLN A 15 -2.91 -6.19 -3.12
CA GLN A 15 -4.31 -6.36 -2.74
C GLN A 15 -4.49 -6.43 -1.23
N THR A 16 -3.65 -7.19 -0.52
CA THR A 16 -3.66 -7.30 0.95
C THR A 16 -3.44 -5.93 1.59
N LEU A 17 -2.49 -5.13 1.09
CA LEU A 17 -2.28 -3.77 1.58
C LEU A 17 -3.54 -2.91 1.38
N SER A 18 -4.17 -3.03 0.20
CA SER A 18 -5.42 -2.32 -0.11
C SER A 18 -6.55 -2.70 0.84
N GLU A 19 -6.74 -3.98 1.13
CA GLU A 19 -7.79 -4.48 2.00
C GLU A 19 -7.56 -4.06 3.45
N GLN A 20 -6.33 -4.18 3.96
CA GLN A 20 -5.96 -3.71 5.30
C GLN A 20 -6.19 -2.20 5.45
N ALA A 21 -5.79 -1.41 4.45
CA ALA A 21 -6.01 0.04 4.47
C ALA A 21 -7.51 0.38 4.48
N ALA A 22 -8.32 -0.30 3.66
CA ALA A 22 -9.76 -0.10 3.62
C ALA A 22 -10.44 -0.41 4.96
N GLN A 23 -10.03 -1.50 5.64
CA GLN A 23 -10.51 -1.85 6.98
C GLN A 23 -10.21 -0.77 8.03
N LEU A 24 -9.12 -0.01 7.83
CA LEU A 24 -8.70 1.09 8.70
C LEU A 24 -9.23 2.47 8.25
N GLY A 25 -10.19 2.48 7.32
CA GLY A 25 -10.88 3.69 6.86
C GLY A 25 -10.10 4.51 5.84
N TRP A 26 -9.04 3.96 5.23
CA TRP A 26 -8.35 4.64 4.14
C TRP A 26 -9.10 4.49 2.82
N GLN A 27 -9.20 5.59 2.09
CA GLN A 27 -9.73 5.59 0.73
C GLN A 27 -8.59 5.41 -0.27
N ARG A 28 -8.66 4.35 -1.09
CA ARG A 28 -7.65 4.07 -2.10
C ARG A 28 -8.05 4.65 -3.46
N THR A 29 -7.12 5.34 -4.09
CA THR A 29 -7.15 5.69 -5.52
C THR A 29 -5.99 5.01 -6.23
N GLN A 30 -6.29 4.09 -7.14
CA GLN A 30 -5.28 3.42 -7.96
C GLN A 30 -4.97 4.23 -9.23
N ARG A 31 -3.68 4.39 -9.54
CA ARG A 31 -3.14 5.11 -10.71
C ARG A 31 -1.96 4.33 -11.28
N GLU A 32 -2.18 3.52 -12.32
CA GLU A 32 -1.17 2.59 -12.86
C GLU A 32 -0.46 1.80 -11.73
N ARG A 33 0.77 2.22 -11.41
CA ARG A 33 1.68 1.61 -10.44
C ARG A 33 1.71 2.33 -9.10
N VAL A 34 0.90 3.37 -8.91
CA VAL A 34 0.81 4.12 -7.65
C VAL A 34 -0.57 3.90 -7.05
N ASP A 35 -0.58 3.47 -5.79
CA ASP A 35 -1.77 3.51 -4.96
C ASP A 35 -1.68 4.70 -4.02
N ILE A 36 -2.74 5.51 -3.99
CA ILE A 36 -2.84 6.68 -3.14
C ILE A 36 -3.91 6.40 -2.09
N TYR A 37 -3.50 6.30 -0.84
CA TYR A 37 -4.36 6.13 0.31
C TYR A 37 -4.59 7.48 0.98
N ARG A 38 -5.85 7.85 1.20
CA ARG A 38 -6.23 9.10 1.87
C ARG A 38 -7.05 8.83 3.12
N ARG A 39 -6.77 9.57 4.20
CA ARG A 39 -7.61 9.59 5.41
C ARG A 39 -7.44 10.93 6.12
N GLY A 40 -8.45 11.80 6.01
CA GLY A 40 -8.34 13.19 6.46
C GLY A 40 -7.24 13.94 5.70
N ALA A 41 -6.36 14.63 6.43
CA ALA A 41 -5.22 15.34 5.86
C ALA A 41 -4.03 14.42 5.50
N SER A 42 -4.04 13.17 5.95
CA SER A 42 -2.95 12.21 5.71
C SER A 42 -3.09 11.55 4.35
N HIS A 43 -1.96 11.46 3.64
CA HIS A 43 -1.83 10.71 2.40
C HIS A 43 -0.65 9.76 2.45
N VAL A 44 -0.85 8.53 2.00
CA VAL A 44 0.25 7.57 1.78
C VAL A 44 0.21 7.16 0.32
N HIS A 45 1.31 7.36 -0.39
CA HIS A 45 1.49 6.83 -1.72
C HIS A 45 2.34 5.56 -1.62
N ALA A 46 1.89 4.47 -2.25
CA ALA A 46 2.68 3.27 -2.46
C ALA A 46 2.98 3.15 -3.96
N MET A 47 4.25 3.20 -4.34
CA MET A 47 4.72 3.04 -5.71
C MET A 47 5.21 1.60 -5.91
N TRP A 48 4.56 0.90 -6.82
CA TRP A 48 4.74 -0.51 -7.09
C TRP A 48 5.67 -0.73 -8.30
N ARG A 49 6.60 -1.68 -8.16
CA ARG A 49 7.33 -2.26 -9.29
C ARG A 49 6.47 -3.30 -10.03
N ASP A 50 5.65 -4.00 -9.30
CA ASP A 50 4.73 -5.02 -9.75
C ASP A 50 3.78 -5.25 -8.57
N SER A 51 2.93 -6.25 -8.65
CA SER A 51 1.93 -6.45 -7.61
C SER A 51 2.55 -6.92 -6.27
N ASP A 52 3.80 -7.39 -6.25
CA ASP A 52 4.50 -7.87 -5.05
C ASP A 52 5.52 -6.90 -4.47
N THR A 53 6.18 -6.14 -5.34
CA THR A 53 7.37 -5.38 -4.98
C THR A 53 7.06 -3.90 -4.99
N VAL A 54 7.34 -3.21 -3.88
CA VAL A 54 7.34 -1.74 -3.85
C VAL A 54 8.68 -1.20 -4.36
N ASN A 55 8.62 -0.14 -5.15
CA ASN A 55 9.79 0.71 -5.44
C ASN A 55 9.95 1.82 -4.38
N GLY A 56 8.85 2.20 -3.73
CA GLY A 56 8.89 3.17 -2.65
C GLY A 56 7.52 3.59 -2.16
N GLY A 57 7.52 4.40 -1.13
CA GLY A 57 6.34 5.03 -0.58
C GLY A 57 6.65 6.40 -0.01
N ALA A 58 5.64 7.26 -0.04
CA ALA A 58 5.73 8.63 0.43
C ALA A 58 4.55 8.91 1.37
N HIS A 59 4.85 9.46 2.55
CA HIS A 59 3.87 9.91 3.51
C HIS A 59 3.77 11.43 3.47
N TYR A 60 2.54 11.93 3.32
CA TYR A 60 2.23 13.34 3.32
C TYR A 60 1.20 13.67 4.40
N GLU A 61 1.27 14.90 4.87
CA GLU A 61 0.24 15.53 5.68
C GLU A 61 -0.04 16.91 5.09
N ASP A 62 -1.30 17.20 4.78
CA ASP A 62 -1.73 18.45 4.14
C ASP A 62 -0.87 18.84 2.91
N SER A 63 -0.62 17.84 2.05
CA SER A 63 0.23 17.94 0.84
C SER A 63 1.72 18.19 1.08
N ILE A 64 2.19 18.24 2.33
CA ILE A 64 3.60 18.33 2.67
C ILE A 64 4.19 16.93 2.75
N LEU A 65 5.27 16.68 2.01
CA LEU A 65 6.01 15.41 2.10
C LEU A 65 6.75 15.34 3.44
N LEU A 66 6.37 14.39 4.29
CA LEU A 66 6.99 14.18 5.59
C LEU A 66 8.08 13.11 5.55
N ALA A 67 7.88 12.05 4.77
CA ALA A 67 8.83 10.95 4.70
C ALA A 67 8.74 10.20 3.38
N TYR A 68 9.87 9.62 2.97
CA TYR A 68 9.99 8.67 1.87
C TYR A 68 10.68 7.40 2.36
N THR A 69 10.29 6.24 1.83
CA THR A 69 10.89 4.95 2.16
C THR A 69 10.85 3.99 0.98
N PRO A 70 11.86 3.13 0.77
CA PRO A 70 11.76 2.01 -0.16
C PRO A 70 11.08 0.77 0.46
N GLU A 71 10.74 0.79 1.75
CA GLU A 71 10.35 -0.40 2.50
C GLU A 71 8.83 -0.54 2.65
N LEU A 72 8.28 -1.68 2.21
CA LEU A 72 6.85 -1.99 2.37
C LEU A 72 6.40 -1.96 3.83
N ALA A 73 7.21 -2.49 4.75
CA ALA A 73 6.89 -2.52 6.18
C ALA A 73 6.65 -1.12 6.75
N LYS A 74 7.40 -0.12 6.26
CA LYS A 74 7.23 1.26 6.71
C LYS A 74 5.93 1.87 6.17
N ILE A 75 5.60 1.60 4.90
CA ILE A 75 4.31 1.99 4.29
C ILE A 75 3.15 1.39 5.09
N GLN A 76 3.21 0.11 5.42
CA GLN A 76 2.22 -0.58 6.27
C GLN A 76 2.08 0.12 7.63
N SER A 77 3.20 0.49 8.27
CA SER A 77 3.17 1.20 9.56
C SER A 77 2.56 2.62 9.50
N TRP A 78 2.52 3.26 8.33
CA TRP A 78 1.83 4.54 8.16
C TRP A 78 0.33 4.34 8.02
N LEU A 79 -0.08 3.32 7.26
CA LEU A 79 -1.49 2.95 7.08
C LEU A 79 -2.12 2.37 8.35
N ALA A 80 -1.32 1.74 9.21
CA ALA A 80 -1.77 1.18 10.49
C ALA A 80 -2.06 2.23 11.59
N ARG A 81 -1.74 3.51 11.34
CA ARG A 81 -2.03 4.61 12.27
C ARG A 81 -3.50 4.98 12.27
#